data_AF-X1FW53-F1
#
_entry.id   AF-X1FW53-F1
#
_cell.length_a   1.000
_cell.length_b   1.000
_cell.length_c   1.000
_cell.angle_alpha   90.00
_cell.angle_beta   90.00
_cell.angle_gamma   90.00
#
_symmetry.space_group_name_H-M   'P 1'
#
loop_
_entity.id
_entity.type
_entity.pdbx_description
1 polymer ?
#
loop_
_entity_poly.entity_id
_entity_poly.type
_entity_poly.pdbx_seq_one_letter_code
_entity_poly.pdbx_strand_id
1 'polypeptide(L)'
;MALVAAFLGTWRIVHKDANDNMVAELLEKLTSEFGIVAADSAVLTNPEQMPKVKKGLSTILREDDKLYVMTKFGADDTMDDDTVIWHIRIPITFRNKRTGVVYEKTLYDGDFTHLWAESTGTAAKEAGIWYDALRYTVPAQSEVKLGHAIQDVRVDGALNLAMDTDSA
;
A
#
# COMPACT_ATOMS: atom_id res chain seq x y z
N MET A 1 -10.52 20.61 -16.06
CA MET A 1 -9.96 19.45 -15.35
C MET A 1 -11.09 18.91 -14.49
N ALA A 2 -11.66 17.75 -14.84
CA ALA A 2 -12.81 17.21 -14.11
C ALA A 2 -12.34 16.77 -12.72
N LEU A 3 -13.05 17.21 -11.68
CA LEU A 3 -12.86 16.73 -10.31
C LEU A 3 -13.34 15.28 -10.27
N VAL A 4 -12.44 14.35 -9.97
CA VAL A 4 -12.81 12.96 -9.68
C VAL A 4 -13.33 12.92 -8.26
N ALA A 5 -14.52 12.37 -8.04
CA ALA A 5 -15.08 12.20 -6.71
C ALA A 5 -14.11 11.37 -5.84
N ALA A 6 -13.63 11.95 -4.75
CA ALA A 6 -12.69 11.32 -3.85
C ALA A 6 -13.44 10.54 -2.76
N PHE A 7 -13.03 9.30 -2.53
CA PHE A 7 -13.54 8.46 -1.45
C PHE A 7 -13.38 9.16 -0.09
N LEU A 8 -14.44 9.14 0.72
CA LEU A 8 -14.48 9.65 2.08
C LEU A 8 -14.78 8.52 3.06
N GLY A 9 -13.77 8.15 3.84
CA GLY A 9 -13.90 7.03 4.75
C GLY A 9 -12.61 6.67 5.45
N THR A 10 -12.52 5.40 5.86
CA THR A 10 -11.35 4.86 6.55
C THR A 10 -10.68 3.82 5.66
N TRP A 11 -9.36 3.91 5.59
CA TRP A 11 -8.48 2.92 4.99
C TRP A 11 -7.85 2.07 6.07
N ARG A 12 -7.75 0.77 5.80
CA ARG A 12 -7.02 -0.16 6.67
C ARG A 12 -6.18 -1.09 5.82
N ILE A 13 -4.95 -1.36 6.28
CA ILE A 13 -4.10 -2.38 5.72
C ILE A 13 -4.02 -3.54 6.70
N VAL A 14 -4.34 -4.74 6.24
CA VAL A 14 -4.34 -5.95 7.07
C VAL A 14 -3.47 -7.04 6.45
N HIS A 15 -2.84 -7.82 7.32
CA HIS A 15 -2.18 -9.07 6.99
C HIS A 15 -3.17 -10.21 7.22
N LYS A 16 -3.48 -10.97 6.17
CA LYS A 16 -4.19 -12.25 6.27
C LYS A 16 -3.27 -13.41 5.90
N ASP A 17 -3.42 -14.55 6.54
CA ASP A 17 -2.67 -15.75 6.17
C ASP A 17 -3.16 -16.35 4.84
N ALA A 18 -2.52 -17.42 4.38
CA ALA A 18 -2.94 -18.14 3.17
C ALA A 18 -4.42 -18.58 3.17
N ASN A 19 -5.01 -18.82 4.35
CA ASN A 19 -6.41 -19.24 4.53
C ASN A 19 -7.37 -18.05 4.75
N ASP A 20 -6.93 -16.82 4.51
CA ASP A 20 -7.70 -15.59 4.72
C ASP A 20 -8.05 -15.29 6.18
N ASN A 21 -7.38 -15.92 7.15
CA ASN A 21 -7.51 -15.54 8.54
C ASN A 21 -6.74 -14.26 8.81
N MET A 22 -7.37 -13.34 9.53
CA MET A 22 -6.75 -12.08 9.90
C MET A 22 -5.65 -12.29 10.96
N VAL A 23 -4.41 -11.97 10.59
CA VAL A 23 -3.23 -12.12 11.46
C VAL A 23 -2.93 -10.82 12.19
N ALA A 24 -2.98 -9.68 11.49
CA ALA A 24 -2.68 -8.38 12.06
C ALA A 24 -3.30 -7.20 11.30
N GLU A 25 -3.63 -6.14 12.03
CA GLU A 25 -3.87 -4.81 11.49
C GLU A 25 -2.55 -4.05 11.45
N LEU A 26 -2.15 -3.59 10.27
CA LEU A 26 -0.84 -2.99 10.03
C LEU A 26 -0.91 -1.46 10.02
N LEU A 27 -2.04 -0.93 9.57
CA LEU A 27 -2.32 0.50 9.47
C LEU A 27 -3.84 0.72 9.46
N GLU A 28 -4.30 1.76 10.14
CA GLU A 28 -5.64 2.32 9.96
C GLU A 28 -5.53 3.84 9.91
N LYS A 29 -6.18 4.45 8.91
CA LYS A 29 -6.10 5.88 8.63
C LYS A 29 -7.39 6.41 8.01
N LEU A 30 -7.78 7.62 8.38
CA LEU A 30 -8.87 8.34 7.72
C LEU A 30 -8.39 8.90 6.37
N THR A 31 -9.29 9.05 5.39
CA THR A 31 -8.99 9.71 4.11
C THR A 31 -8.43 11.12 4.28
N SER A 32 -8.86 11.83 5.32
CA SER A 32 -8.35 13.15 5.68
C SER A 32 -6.87 13.17 6.06
N GLU A 33 -6.33 12.06 6.57
CA GLU A 33 -4.89 11.93 6.85
C GLU A 33 -4.05 11.77 5.57
N PHE A 34 -4.69 11.49 4.44
CA PHE A 34 -4.09 11.55 3.11
C PHE A 34 -4.38 12.89 2.39
N GLY A 35 -4.93 13.87 3.10
CA GLY A 35 -5.25 15.20 2.60
C GLY A 35 -6.55 15.30 1.78
N ILE A 36 -7.38 14.26 1.82
CA ILE A 36 -8.71 14.25 1.18
C ILE A 36 -9.74 14.62 2.25
N VAL A 37 -10.18 15.88 2.26
CA VAL A 37 -11.09 16.41 3.30
C VAL A 37 -12.55 16.52 2.84
N ALA A 38 -12.79 16.47 1.53
CA ALA A 38 -14.11 16.49 0.91
C ALA A 38 -14.09 15.71 -0.42
N ALA A 39 -15.25 15.30 -0.90
CA ALA A 39 -15.37 14.48 -2.11
C ALA A 39 -14.89 15.20 -3.39
N ASP A 40 -14.82 16.53 -3.37
CA ASP A 40 -14.27 17.38 -4.42
C ASP A 40 -12.81 17.80 -4.15
N SER A 41 -12.15 17.21 -3.15
CA SER A 41 -10.73 17.49 -2.89
C SER A 41 -9.85 16.90 -3.97
N ALA A 42 -8.85 17.67 -4.42
CA ALA A 42 -7.80 17.12 -5.27
C ALA A 42 -7.02 16.05 -4.49
N VAL A 43 -6.82 14.89 -5.11
CA VAL A 43 -6.00 13.81 -4.54
C VAL A 43 -4.55 14.31 -4.44
N LEU A 44 -4.02 14.40 -3.22
CA LEU A 44 -2.61 14.72 -3.01
C LEU A 44 -1.74 13.55 -3.47
N THR A 45 -0.78 13.86 -4.35
CA THR A 45 0.16 12.86 -4.89
C THR A 45 1.58 13.02 -4.34
N ASN A 46 1.83 14.05 -3.51
CA ASN A 46 3.13 14.31 -2.90
C ASN A 46 3.43 13.28 -1.79
N PRO A 47 4.42 12.39 -1.98
CA PRO A 47 4.75 11.35 -1.00
C PRO A 47 5.21 11.89 0.36
N GLU A 48 5.76 13.10 0.42
CA GLU A 48 6.26 13.68 1.68
C GLU A 48 5.14 14.03 2.66
N GLN A 49 3.94 14.28 2.13
CA GLN A 49 2.75 14.65 2.88
C GLN A 49 1.87 13.45 3.24
N MET A 50 2.25 12.25 2.79
CA MET A 50 1.49 11.02 3.04
C MET A 50 1.83 10.40 4.40
N PRO A 51 0.87 9.67 5.01
CA PRO A 51 1.13 8.89 6.22
C PRO A 51 2.31 7.92 6.03
N LYS A 52 3.26 7.95 6.97
CA LYS A 52 4.45 7.10 6.93
C LYS A 52 4.22 5.81 7.71
N VAL A 53 4.60 4.68 7.11
CA VAL A 53 4.58 3.36 7.78
C VAL A 53 5.95 3.08 8.38
N LYS A 54 5.99 2.70 9.66
CA LYS A 54 7.24 2.31 10.33
C LYS A 54 7.52 0.83 10.10
N LYS A 55 8.59 0.51 9.37
CA LYS A 55 9.03 -0.86 9.08
C LYS A 55 9.19 -1.76 10.32
N GLY A 56 9.55 -1.18 11.47
CA GLY A 56 9.66 -1.92 12.73
C GLY A 56 8.34 -2.53 13.23
N LEU A 57 7.21 -1.88 12.95
CA LEU A 57 5.89 -2.24 13.47
C LEU A 57 5.11 -3.20 12.55
N SER A 58 5.59 -3.42 11.32
CA SER A 58 4.98 -4.39 10.40
C SER A 58 5.28 -5.82 10.83
N THR A 59 4.30 -6.72 10.67
CA THR A 59 4.55 -8.17 10.69
C THR A 59 5.28 -8.60 9.41
N ILE A 60 5.83 -9.82 9.41
CA ILE A 60 6.41 -10.45 8.23
C ILE A 60 5.31 -11.29 7.59
N LEU A 61 4.97 -10.95 6.34
CA LEU A 61 4.12 -11.75 5.49
C LEU A 61 5.01 -12.77 4.78
N ARG A 62 4.62 -14.04 4.81
CA ARG A 62 5.33 -15.16 4.18
C ARG A 62 4.67 -15.50 2.86
N GLU A 63 5.28 -16.45 2.14
CA GLU A 63 4.69 -17.10 0.97
C GLU A 63 3.20 -17.41 1.18
N ASP A 64 2.40 -17.09 0.17
CA ASP A 64 0.93 -17.25 0.12
C ASP A 64 0.12 -16.41 1.12
N ASP A 65 0.76 -15.74 2.09
CA ASP A 65 0.10 -14.72 2.90
C ASP A 65 -0.32 -13.54 2.00
N LYS A 66 -1.34 -12.81 2.46
CA LYS A 66 -2.01 -11.78 1.70
C LYS A 66 -2.00 -10.46 2.43
N LEU A 67 -1.68 -9.41 1.70
CA LEU A 67 -1.88 -8.03 2.11
C LEU A 67 -3.20 -7.53 1.54
N TYR A 68 -4.10 -7.11 2.42
CA TYR A 68 -5.39 -6.55 2.02
C TYR A 68 -5.43 -5.06 2.31
N VAL A 69 -5.94 -4.31 1.34
CA VAL A 69 -6.38 -2.93 1.55
C VAL A 69 -7.90 -2.98 1.69
N MET A 70 -8.37 -2.56 2.86
CA MET A 70 -9.78 -2.51 3.20
C MET A 70 -10.25 -1.06 3.27
N THR A 71 -11.49 -0.81 2.87
CA THR A 71 -12.14 0.50 2.94
C THR A 71 -13.42 0.40 3.76
N LYS A 72 -13.75 1.48 4.45
CA LYS A 72 -15.00 1.65 5.18
C LYS A 72 -15.58 3.02 4.87
N PHE A 73 -16.75 3.04 4.25
CA PHE A 73 -17.42 4.26 3.81
C PHE A 73 -17.96 5.06 4.98
N GLY A 74 -17.88 6.39 4.86
CA GLY A 74 -18.61 7.33 5.72
C GLY A 74 -20.12 7.31 5.46
N ALA A 75 -20.90 7.90 6.38
CA ALA A 75 -22.37 7.92 6.31
C ALA A 75 -22.92 8.63 5.07
N ASP A 76 -22.18 9.60 4.53
CA ASP A 76 -22.59 10.45 3.42
C ASP A 76 -21.85 10.11 2.11
N ASP A 77 -21.11 9.01 2.06
CA ASP A 77 -20.29 8.65 0.91
C ASP A 77 -21.00 7.61 0.03
N THR A 78 -21.24 7.98 -1.23
CA THR A 78 -21.74 7.08 -2.27
C THR A 78 -20.76 7.15 -3.44
N MET A 79 -19.94 6.12 -3.61
CA MET A 79 -19.17 5.95 -4.84
C MET A 79 -20.06 5.28 -5.90
N ASP A 80 -20.19 5.94 -7.05
CA ASP A 80 -20.80 5.35 -8.24
C ASP A 80 -19.74 4.47 -8.94
N ASP A 81 -20.11 3.25 -9.31
CA ASP A 81 -19.19 2.16 -9.69
C ASP A 81 -18.49 2.41 -11.04
N ASP A 82 -18.96 3.38 -11.84
CA ASP A 82 -18.64 3.42 -13.26
C ASP A 82 -17.22 3.92 -13.62
N THR A 83 -16.46 4.55 -12.70
CA THR A 83 -15.02 4.83 -12.96
C THR A 83 -14.19 5.14 -11.70
N VAL A 84 -13.74 4.10 -10.97
CA VAL A 84 -12.80 4.28 -9.85
C VAL A 84 -11.35 4.29 -10.33
N ILE A 85 -10.65 5.40 -10.11
CA ILE A 85 -9.19 5.50 -10.34
C ILE A 85 -8.46 5.33 -9.01
N TRP A 86 -7.62 4.31 -8.91
CA TRP A 86 -6.87 4.00 -7.71
C TRP A 86 -5.49 4.65 -7.72
N HIS A 87 -5.17 5.39 -6.66
CA HIS A 87 -3.87 6.03 -6.47
C HIS A 87 -3.15 5.41 -5.27
N ILE A 88 -2.42 4.31 -5.51
CA ILE A 88 -1.81 3.52 -4.43
C ILE A 88 -0.30 3.48 -4.54
N ARG A 89 0.33 3.65 -3.38
CA ARG A 89 1.77 3.53 -3.17
C ARG A 89 2.04 2.92 -1.80
N ILE A 90 2.32 1.62 -1.75
CA ILE A 90 2.62 0.93 -0.49
C ILE A 90 4.11 0.53 -0.49
N PRO A 91 4.96 1.19 0.32
CA PRO A 91 6.35 0.81 0.43
C PRO A 91 6.46 -0.55 1.12
N ILE A 92 7.23 -1.46 0.53
CA ILE A 92 7.52 -2.79 1.08
C ILE A 92 9.02 -3.09 1.02
N THR A 93 9.47 -3.89 1.96
CA THR A 93 10.75 -4.59 1.91
C THR A 93 10.48 -6.03 1.52
N PHE A 94 11.13 -6.48 0.45
CA PHE A 94 11.01 -7.82 -0.08
C PHE A 94 12.26 -8.62 0.23
N ARG A 95 12.09 -9.88 0.60
CA ARG A 95 13.18 -10.84 0.77
C ARG A 95 12.87 -12.09 -0.06
N ASN A 96 13.80 -12.47 -0.91
CA ASN A 96 13.76 -13.76 -1.59
C ASN A 96 14.34 -14.83 -0.64
N LYS A 97 13.53 -15.80 -0.22
CA LYS A 97 13.95 -16.86 0.72
C LYS A 97 14.97 -17.82 0.13
N ARG A 98 14.95 -18.01 -1.19
CA ARG A 98 15.89 -18.92 -1.88
C ARG A 98 17.31 -18.37 -1.92
N THR A 99 17.44 -17.06 -2.16
CA THR A 99 18.74 -16.39 -2.37
C THR A 99 19.19 -15.56 -1.19
N GLY A 100 18.29 -15.25 -0.25
CA GLY A 100 18.55 -14.36 0.88
C GLY A 100 18.59 -12.87 0.52
N VAL A 101 18.46 -12.53 -0.77
CA VAL A 101 18.51 -11.14 -1.25
C VAL A 101 17.32 -10.35 -0.70
N VAL A 102 17.62 -9.19 -0.10
CA VAL A 102 16.64 -8.24 0.42
C VAL A 102 16.72 -6.96 -0.41
N TYR A 103 15.58 -6.46 -0.87
CA TYR A 103 15.49 -5.20 -1.59
C TYR A 103 14.19 -4.48 -1.26
N GLU A 104 14.11 -3.21 -1.63
CA GLU A 104 12.98 -2.35 -1.35
C GLU A 104 12.19 -2.11 -2.64
N LYS A 105 10.86 -2.20 -2.54
CA LYS A 105 9.94 -2.02 -3.66
C LYS A 105 8.77 -1.18 -3.17
N THR A 106 8.16 -0.41 -4.04
CA THR A 106 6.84 0.19 -3.79
C THR A 106 5.82 -0.56 -4.62
N LEU A 107 4.77 -1.05 -3.97
CA LEU A 107 3.62 -1.62 -4.66
C LEU A 107 2.75 -0.47 -5.20
N TYR A 108 2.34 -0.61 -6.45
CA TYR A 108 1.41 0.29 -7.13
C TYR A 108 0.11 -0.45 -7.46
N ASP A 109 -0.88 0.27 -7.95
CA ASP A 109 -2.21 -0.26 -8.29
C ASP A 109 -2.15 -1.59 -9.08
N GLY A 110 -1.34 -1.64 -10.14
CA GLY A 110 -1.19 -2.83 -10.99
C GLY A 110 -0.53 -4.05 -10.32
N ASP A 111 -0.02 -3.93 -9.09
CA ASP A 111 0.45 -5.08 -8.31
C ASP A 111 -0.70 -5.80 -7.56
N PHE A 112 -1.90 -5.21 -7.51
CA PHE A 112 -3.04 -5.73 -6.74
C PHE A 112 -4.10 -6.40 -7.62
N THR A 113 -4.81 -7.37 -7.04
CA THR A 113 -6.11 -7.81 -7.55
C THR A 113 -7.20 -6.90 -7.00
N HIS A 114 -8.06 -6.36 -7.87
CA HIS A 114 -9.20 -5.55 -7.47
C HIS A 114 -10.37 -6.43 -7.06
N LEU A 115 -10.69 -6.43 -5.77
CA LEU A 115 -11.80 -7.20 -5.23
C LEU A 115 -13.14 -6.47 -5.32
N TRP A 116 -13.11 -5.14 -5.50
CA TRP A 116 -14.32 -4.35 -5.75
C TRP A 116 -15.01 -4.72 -7.06
N ALA A 117 -14.24 -4.98 -8.12
CA ALA A 117 -14.77 -5.35 -9.44
C ALA A 117 -15.31 -6.79 -9.49
N GLU A 118 -14.94 -7.64 -8.53
CA GLU A 118 -15.38 -9.04 -8.47
C GLU A 118 -16.72 -9.22 -7.72
N SER A 119 -17.21 -8.18 -7.01
CA SER A 119 -18.56 -8.21 -6.45
C SER A 119 -19.58 -7.88 -7.54
N THR A 120 -20.06 -8.90 -8.24
CA THR A 120 -21.17 -8.79 -9.21
C THR A 120 -22.43 -8.28 -8.52
N GLY A 121 -22.63 -6.97 -8.53
CA GLY A 121 -23.87 -6.34 -8.11
C GLY A 121 -23.67 -4.86 -7.80
N THR A 122 -24.45 -4.02 -8.48
CA THR A 122 -24.71 -2.59 -8.22
C THR A 122 -25.36 -2.33 -6.86
N ALA A 123 -24.95 -3.06 -5.81
CA ALA A 123 -25.40 -2.84 -4.45
C ALA A 123 -24.53 -1.73 -3.85
N ALA A 124 -25.14 -0.55 -3.70
CA ALA A 124 -24.55 0.57 -2.98
C ALA A 124 -23.91 0.07 -1.67
N LYS A 125 -22.64 0.41 -1.46
CA LYS A 125 -21.90 -0.01 -0.27
C LYS A 125 -22.48 0.70 0.94
N GLU A 126 -22.76 -0.05 1.99
CA GLU A 126 -23.33 0.50 3.23
C GLU A 126 -22.23 1.18 4.04
N ALA A 127 -22.56 2.37 4.55
CA ALA A 127 -21.71 3.06 5.50
C ALA A 127 -21.48 2.20 6.75
N GLY A 128 -20.29 2.28 7.33
CA GLY A 128 -20.00 1.56 8.57
C GLY A 128 -19.41 0.15 8.39
N ILE A 129 -19.51 -0.44 7.20
CA ILE A 129 -19.04 -1.80 6.90
C ILE A 129 -17.62 -1.76 6.29
N TRP A 130 -16.78 -2.72 6.67
CA TRP A 130 -15.47 -2.93 6.07
C TRP A 130 -15.58 -3.79 4.81
N TYR A 131 -15.03 -3.30 3.72
CA TYR A 131 -14.95 -3.99 2.44
C TYR A 131 -13.50 -4.30 2.10
N ASP A 132 -13.22 -5.52 1.66
CA ASP A 132 -11.96 -5.87 1.03
C ASP A 132 -11.93 -5.22 -0.36
N ALA A 133 -11.03 -4.26 -0.57
CA ALA A 133 -10.97 -3.47 -1.79
C ALA A 133 -9.90 -4.03 -2.75
N LEU A 134 -8.72 -4.33 -2.21
CA LEU A 134 -7.58 -4.81 -2.97
C LEU A 134 -6.82 -5.90 -2.23
N ARG A 135 -6.21 -6.79 -2.99
CA ARG A 135 -5.39 -7.88 -2.47
C ARG A 135 -4.07 -7.98 -3.20
N TYR A 136 -2.99 -8.11 -2.43
CA TYR A 136 -1.68 -8.52 -2.91
C TYR A 136 -1.30 -9.85 -2.25
N THR A 137 -1.04 -10.87 -3.06
CA THR A 137 -0.59 -12.17 -2.59
C THR A 137 0.93 -12.22 -2.65
N VAL A 138 1.58 -12.59 -1.54
CA VAL A 138 3.03 -12.73 -1.50
C VAL A 138 3.46 -13.89 -2.42
N PRO A 139 4.34 -13.65 -3.40
CA PRO A 139 4.80 -14.70 -4.30
C PRO A 139 5.50 -15.84 -3.55
N ALA A 140 5.53 -17.02 -4.19
CA ALA A 140 6.28 -18.16 -3.68
C ALA A 140 7.75 -17.82 -3.37
N GLN A 141 8.31 -18.50 -2.38
CA GLN A 141 9.69 -18.35 -1.92
C GLN A 141 10.06 -16.92 -1.50
N SER A 142 9.09 -16.15 -1.02
CA SER A 142 9.27 -14.74 -0.70
C SER A 142 8.75 -14.40 0.69
N GLU A 143 9.30 -13.34 1.27
CA GLU A 143 8.82 -12.71 2.49
C GLU A 143 8.71 -11.21 2.26
N VAL A 144 7.66 -10.60 2.79
CA VAL A 144 7.37 -9.18 2.63
C VAL A 144 7.14 -8.54 3.99
N LYS A 145 7.63 -7.32 4.14
CA LYS A 145 7.38 -6.47 5.31
C LYS A 145 7.00 -5.07 4.83
N LEU A 146 6.04 -4.40 5.46
CA LEU A 146 5.74 -3.01 5.10
C LEU A 146 6.87 -2.08 5.50
N GLY A 147 7.01 -1.02 4.70
CA GLY A 147 7.95 0.06 4.89
C GLY A 147 9.28 -0.18 4.19
N HIS A 148 9.96 0.93 3.91
CA HIS A 148 11.37 0.99 3.52
C HIS A 148 12.22 1.22 4.76
N ALA A 149 13.51 0.89 4.68
CA ALA A 149 14.51 1.39 5.59
C ALA A 149 14.59 2.91 5.42
N ILE A 150 14.72 3.62 6.53
CA ILE A 150 14.99 5.05 6.44
C ILE A 150 16.44 5.20 5.98
N GLN A 151 16.63 5.55 4.71
CA GLN A 151 17.95 5.85 4.15
C GLN A 151 18.50 7.14 4.77
N ASP A 152 19.70 7.10 5.34
CA ASP A 152 20.41 8.32 5.75
C ASP A 152 20.94 9.00 4.49
N VAL A 153 20.28 10.08 4.08
CA VAL A 153 20.58 10.89 2.89
C VAL A 153 22.03 11.38 2.80
N ARG A 154 22.81 11.36 3.88
CA ARG A 154 24.20 11.85 3.88
C ARG A 154 25.22 10.84 3.34
N VAL A 155 24.87 9.55 3.34
CA VAL A 155 25.84 8.47 3.07
C VAL A 155 25.26 7.36 2.20
N ASP A 156 23.95 7.33 1.99
CA ASP A 156 23.33 6.30 1.18
C ASP A 156 23.57 6.53 -0.32
N GLY A 157 23.98 5.48 -1.04
CA GLY A 157 24.36 5.55 -2.46
C GLY A 157 25.76 6.12 -2.75
N ALA A 158 26.56 6.45 -1.73
CA ALA A 158 27.94 6.90 -1.94
C ALA A 158 28.82 5.76 -2.46
N LEU A 159 29.10 5.77 -3.76
CA LEU A 159 30.00 4.82 -4.42
C LEU A 159 31.33 5.53 -4.72
N ASN A 160 32.40 5.12 -4.06
CA ASN A 160 33.76 5.58 -4.37
C ASN A 160 34.51 4.47 -5.10
N LEU A 161 34.72 4.66 -6.40
CA LEU A 161 35.56 3.81 -7.24
C LEU A 161 36.79 4.63 -7.64
N ALA A 162 37.94 4.32 -7.06
CA ALA A 162 39.21 4.93 -7.41
C ALA A 162 40.13 3.87 -8.02
N MET A 163 40.82 4.23 -9.10
CA MET A 163 41.89 3.45 -9.69
C MET A 163 43.11 4.37 -9.81
N ASP A 164 44.16 4.06 -9.07
CA ASP A 164 45.40 4.81 -9.01
C ASP A 164 46.43 4.11 -9.92
N THR A 165 47.07 4.87 -10.80
CA THR A 165 48.23 4.40 -11.56
C THR A 165 49.41 5.22 -11.10
N ASP A 166 50.26 4.59 -10.29
CA ASP A 166 51.51 5.14 -9.80
C ASP A 166 52.36 5.63 -10.97
N SER A 167 52.46 6.95 -11.14
CA SER A 167 53.37 7.57 -12.10
C SER A 167 54.69 7.87 -11.37
N ALA A 168 55.61 6.91 -11.47
CA ALA A 168 57.02 7.12 -11.18
C ALA A 168 57.64 8.17 -12.12
#